data_AF-A0A654FVB1-F1
#
_entry.id   AF-A0A654FVB1-F1
#
_cell.length_a   1.000
_cell.length_b   1.000
_cell.length_c   1.000
_cell.angle_alpha   90.00
_cell.angle_beta   90.00
_cell.angle_gamma   90.00
#
_symmetry.space_group_name_H-M   'P 1'
#
loop_
_entity.id
_entity.type
_entity.pdbx_description
1 polymer ?
#
loop_
_entity_poly.entity_id
_entity_poly.type
_entity_poly.pdbx_seq_one_letter_code
_entity_poly.pdbx_strand_id
1 'polypeptide(L)'
;MKMFAGCEEILCLEIPYKPQYNGGIIVNPDMQNGSQGWSQFENAKVNFREFGGNKFVVATQRNQSSDSVSQKVYLEKGILYTFSAWLQVSTGKAPVSAVFKKNGEYKHAGSVVAESKCWSMLKGGLTVDESGPAELFVESEDTTVEIWVDSVSLQPFTQDEWNAHQEQSIDNSRKGPVRIRVVNNKGEKIPNASITIEQKRLGFPFGSAVAQNILGNQAYQNWFTQRFTVTTFENEMKWYSTESVRGIENYTVADAMLRFFNQHGIAVRGHNVVWDHPKYQSKWVTSLSRNDLYNAVKRRVFSVVSRYKGQLAGWDVVNENLHHSFFESKFGPNASNNIFAMAHAIDPSTTMFMNEFYTLEDPTDLKASPAKYLEKLRELQSIRVRGNIPLGIGLESHFSTPNIPYMRSALDTLGATGLPIWLTEIDVKAPSSDQAKYFEQVLREGHAHPHVKGMVTWTAYAPNCYHMCLTDGNFKNLPTGDVVDKLIREWGGLRSQTTEVTDADGFFEASLFHGDYDLNISHPLTNSSVSHNFTLTSDDSSLHTQPSTFVFRV
;
A
#
# COMPACT_ATOMS: atom_id res chain seq x y z
N MET A 1 -4.98 -9.40 -18.01
CA MET A 1 -3.57 -9.09 -18.32
C MET A 1 -2.90 -8.83 -16.98
N LYS A 2 -2.06 -9.73 -16.45
CA LYS A 2 -1.39 -9.48 -15.16
C LYS A 2 -0.30 -8.42 -15.40
N MET A 3 -0.50 -7.17 -14.95
CA MET A 3 0.63 -6.25 -14.90
C MET A 3 1.60 -6.80 -13.85
N PHE A 4 2.83 -7.12 -14.26
CA PHE A 4 3.89 -7.79 -13.48
C PHE A 4 3.64 -9.28 -13.15
N ALA A 5 3.09 -10.06 -14.10
CA ALA A 5 3.01 -11.52 -13.96
C ALA A 5 4.40 -12.16 -13.78
N GLY A 6 4.57 -12.98 -12.72
CA GLY A 6 5.60 -14.05 -12.72
C GLY A 6 6.85 -13.88 -11.85
N CYS A 7 6.90 -12.94 -10.89
CA CYS A 7 7.98 -12.93 -9.89
C CYS A 7 7.42 -12.66 -8.50
N GLU A 8 6.99 -13.75 -7.85
CA GLU A 8 6.57 -13.83 -6.43
C GLU A 8 7.78 -13.92 -5.48
N GLU A 9 9.01 -13.81 -6.01
CA GLU A 9 10.21 -14.04 -5.22
C GLU A 9 10.93 -12.74 -4.86
N ILE A 10 11.08 -12.52 -3.55
CA ILE A 10 11.87 -11.45 -2.93
C ILE A 10 13.38 -11.82 -2.90
N LEU A 11 13.78 -12.81 -3.68
CA LEU A 11 15.08 -13.47 -3.58
C LEU A 11 15.98 -13.09 -4.74
N CYS A 12 17.27 -13.02 -4.45
CA CYS A 12 18.32 -12.89 -5.44
C CYS A 12 18.55 -14.26 -6.10
N LEU A 13 18.58 -14.33 -7.43
CA LEU A 13 18.60 -15.59 -8.18
C LEU A 13 19.97 -15.90 -8.79
N GLU A 14 20.35 -17.17 -8.89
CA GLU A 14 21.58 -17.54 -9.59
C GLU A 14 21.53 -17.21 -11.09
N ILE A 15 20.36 -17.44 -11.71
CA ILE A 15 20.07 -17.15 -13.11
C ILE A 15 18.85 -16.22 -13.15
N PRO A 16 18.91 -15.09 -13.85
CA PRO A 16 17.78 -14.17 -13.93
C PRO A 16 16.65 -14.80 -14.77
N TYR A 17 15.41 -14.47 -14.44
CA TYR A 17 14.31 -14.81 -15.32
C TYR A 17 14.34 -13.96 -16.59
N LYS A 18 13.69 -14.48 -17.65
CA LYS A 18 13.54 -13.76 -18.92
C LYS A 18 12.90 -12.39 -18.72
N PRO A 19 13.18 -11.42 -19.61
CA PRO A 19 12.60 -10.09 -19.52
C PRO A 19 11.07 -10.15 -19.52
N GLN A 20 10.45 -9.40 -18.63
CA GLN A 20 8.99 -9.28 -18.60
C GLN A 20 8.47 -8.69 -19.92
N TYR A 21 7.29 -9.13 -20.36
CA TYR A 21 6.67 -8.66 -21.62
C TYR A 21 7.58 -8.76 -22.86
N ASN A 22 8.49 -9.74 -22.88
CA ASN A 22 9.50 -9.89 -23.94
C ASN A 22 10.36 -8.61 -24.14
N GLY A 23 10.55 -7.82 -23.08
CA GLY A 23 11.32 -6.57 -23.09
C GLY A 23 10.50 -5.29 -23.35
N GLY A 24 9.24 -5.40 -23.78
CA GLY A 24 8.44 -4.24 -24.15
C GLY A 24 9.08 -3.47 -25.32
N ILE A 25 9.43 -2.19 -25.12
CA ILE A 25 10.11 -1.36 -26.13
C ILE A 25 11.64 -1.46 -26.09
N ILE A 26 12.21 -2.28 -25.19
CA ILE A 26 13.66 -2.49 -25.11
C ILE A 26 14.13 -3.39 -26.24
N VAL A 27 15.15 -2.93 -26.97
CA VAL A 27 15.88 -3.69 -27.98
C VAL A 27 16.91 -4.59 -27.29
N ASN A 28 16.98 -5.85 -27.73
CA ASN A 28 17.91 -6.86 -27.21
C ASN A 28 17.85 -6.96 -25.66
N PRO A 29 16.66 -7.22 -25.10
CA PRO A 29 16.42 -7.11 -23.65
C PRO A 29 17.12 -8.18 -22.82
N ASP A 30 17.45 -9.32 -23.42
CA ASP A 30 18.11 -10.50 -22.82
C ASP A 30 19.54 -10.72 -23.35
N MET A 31 20.10 -9.70 -24.00
CA MET A 31 21.49 -9.64 -24.47
C MET A 31 21.90 -10.77 -25.44
N GLN A 32 20.95 -11.41 -26.12
CA GLN A 32 21.24 -12.52 -27.02
C GLN A 32 21.90 -12.09 -28.34
N ASN A 33 21.71 -10.83 -28.75
CA ASN A 33 22.18 -10.28 -30.03
C ASN A 33 23.39 -9.32 -29.86
N GLY A 34 24.31 -9.67 -28.96
CA GLY A 34 25.53 -8.89 -28.74
C GLY A 34 25.22 -7.47 -28.25
N SER A 35 25.84 -6.45 -28.85
CA SER A 35 25.70 -5.05 -28.44
C SER A 35 24.53 -4.30 -29.07
N GLN A 36 23.60 -4.99 -29.75
CA GLN A 36 22.52 -4.32 -30.45
C GLN A 36 21.67 -3.48 -29.49
N GLY A 37 21.56 -2.17 -29.76
CA GLY A 37 20.76 -1.23 -28.96
C GLY A 37 21.41 -0.73 -27.66
N TRP A 38 22.49 -1.35 -27.20
CA TRP A 38 23.15 -1.03 -25.93
C TRP A 38 24.50 -0.34 -26.14
N SER A 39 24.74 0.73 -25.39
CA SER A 39 25.96 1.55 -25.47
C SER A 39 26.49 1.88 -24.08
N GLN A 40 27.66 2.54 -24.03
CA GLN A 40 28.12 3.17 -22.81
C GLN A 40 27.33 4.45 -22.51
N PHE A 41 27.04 4.67 -21.24
CA PHE A 41 26.65 5.95 -20.70
C PHE A 41 27.88 6.62 -20.10
N GLU A 42 28.11 7.87 -20.48
CA GLU A 42 29.25 8.67 -20.02
C GLU A 42 30.60 7.97 -20.22
N ASN A 43 31.39 7.78 -19.15
CA ASN A 43 32.78 7.35 -19.25
C ASN A 43 32.98 5.87 -18.89
N ALA A 44 31.91 5.12 -18.64
CA ALA A 44 32.04 3.69 -18.36
C ALA A 44 32.61 2.91 -19.54
N LYS A 45 33.39 1.88 -19.23
CA LYS A 45 33.76 0.85 -20.19
C LYS A 45 32.71 -0.27 -20.18
N VAL A 46 32.00 -0.42 -21.29
CA VAL A 46 30.95 -1.44 -21.47
C VAL A 46 31.49 -2.68 -22.17
N ASN A 47 31.19 -3.85 -21.62
CA ASN A 47 31.49 -5.14 -22.24
C ASN A 47 30.27 -6.06 -22.21
N PHE A 48 30.18 -7.01 -23.13
CA PHE A 48 29.17 -8.06 -23.14
C PHE A 48 29.85 -9.36 -22.72
N ARG A 49 29.33 -10.01 -21.68
CA ARG A 49 29.91 -11.22 -21.08
C ARG A 49 28.88 -12.35 -21.11
N GLU A 50 29.38 -13.57 -21.06
CA GLU A 50 28.57 -14.78 -20.91
C GLU A 50 29.13 -15.59 -19.75
N PHE A 51 28.26 -16.00 -18.82
CA PHE A 51 28.61 -16.86 -17.70
C PHE A 51 27.45 -17.80 -17.38
N GLY A 52 27.73 -19.10 -17.24
CA GLY A 52 26.69 -20.09 -16.91
C GLY A 52 25.58 -20.20 -17.97
N GLY A 53 25.85 -19.84 -19.23
CA GLY A 53 24.85 -19.76 -20.30
C GLY A 53 23.98 -18.50 -20.27
N ASN A 54 24.20 -17.60 -19.31
CA ASN A 54 23.55 -16.30 -19.25
C ASN A 54 24.42 -15.22 -19.91
N LYS A 55 23.83 -14.43 -20.81
CA LYS A 55 24.50 -13.30 -21.46
C LYS A 55 24.04 -12.01 -20.83
N PHE A 56 24.98 -11.11 -20.55
CA PHE A 56 24.67 -9.85 -19.89
C PHE A 56 25.63 -8.76 -20.32
N VAL A 57 25.20 -7.50 -20.13
CA VAL A 57 26.05 -6.34 -20.34
C VAL A 57 26.62 -5.87 -18.99
N VAL A 58 27.88 -5.42 -18.99
CA VAL A 58 28.55 -4.96 -17.78
C VAL A 58 29.20 -3.60 -17.98
N ALA A 59 28.95 -2.68 -17.05
CA ALA A 59 29.67 -1.43 -16.90
C ALA A 59 30.87 -1.61 -15.96
N THR A 60 32.05 -1.24 -16.42
CA THR A 60 33.32 -1.33 -15.70
C THR A 60 34.05 0.01 -15.72
N GLN A 61 35.11 0.16 -14.92
CA GLN A 61 35.94 1.38 -14.86
C GLN A 61 35.11 2.65 -14.59
N ARG A 62 34.16 2.54 -13.65
CA ARG A 62 33.24 3.61 -13.28
C ARG A 62 33.97 4.61 -12.36
N ASN A 63 33.84 5.91 -12.65
CA ASN A 63 34.45 7.00 -11.89
C ASN A 63 33.40 7.92 -11.24
N GLN A 64 32.17 7.94 -11.76
CA GLN A 64 31.02 8.63 -11.18
C GLN A 64 29.79 7.72 -11.14
N SER A 65 28.77 8.11 -10.36
CA SER A 65 27.64 7.22 -10.06
C SER A 65 26.85 6.80 -11.31
N SER A 66 26.77 7.70 -12.29
CA SER A 66 26.07 7.50 -13.57
C SER A 66 26.88 6.74 -14.62
N ASP A 67 28.21 6.57 -14.48
CA ASP A 67 29.02 5.82 -15.46
C ASP A 67 28.47 4.40 -15.59
N SER A 68 27.87 4.06 -16.73
CA SER A 68 27.08 2.83 -16.85
C SER A 68 26.84 2.34 -18.28
N VAL A 69 25.92 1.40 -18.45
CA VAL A 69 25.31 1.01 -19.72
C VAL A 69 24.10 1.88 -20.00
N SER A 70 23.83 2.17 -21.28
CA SER A 70 22.62 2.87 -21.70
C SER A 70 21.91 2.22 -22.88
N GLN A 71 20.63 2.56 -23.00
CA GLN A 71 19.84 2.34 -24.20
C GLN A 71 18.96 3.56 -24.49
N LYS A 72 18.97 4.01 -25.74
CA LYS A 72 18.09 5.08 -26.20
C LYS A 72 16.69 4.53 -26.46
N VAL A 73 15.69 5.23 -25.96
CA VAL A 73 14.27 4.91 -26.13
C VAL A 73 13.50 6.16 -26.52
N TYR A 74 12.25 5.99 -26.94
CA TYR A 74 11.32 7.10 -27.16
C TYR A 74 10.16 6.95 -26.18
N LEU A 75 9.92 7.98 -25.37
CA LEU A 75 8.86 8.00 -24.37
C LEU A 75 7.73 8.92 -24.85
N GLU A 76 6.50 8.53 -24.57
CA GLU A 76 5.29 9.24 -24.98
C GLU A 76 4.53 9.77 -23.76
N LYS A 77 4.11 11.03 -23.85
CA LYS A 77 3.24 11.63 -22.84
C LYS A 77 1.92 10.89 -22.76
N GLY A 78 1.45 10.65 -21.54
CA GLY A 78 0.17 9.97 -21.28
C GLY A 78 0.27 8.45 -21.31
N ILE A 79 1.45 7.90 -21.55
CA ILE A 79 1.74 6.46 -21.41
C ILE A 79 2.30 6.19 -20.02
N LEU A 80 1.80 5.11 -19.41
CA LEU A 80 2.25 4.57 -18.13
C LEU A 80 3.29 3.48 -18.42
N TYR A 81 4.55 3.72 -18.06
CA TYR A 81 5.62 2.76 -18.30
C TYR A 81 5.90 1.94 -17.06
N THR A 82 5.83 0.63 -17.20
CA THR A 82 6.37 -0.31 -16.20
C THR A 82 7.79 -0.68 -16.58
N PHE A 83 8.69 -0.68 -15.61
CA PHE A 83 10.10 -0.99 -15.81
C PHE A 83 10.50 -2.20 -14.96
N SER A 84 11.32 -3.08 -15.53
CA SER A 84 12.07 -4.06 -14.75
C SER A 84 13.43 -4.34 -15.35
N ALA A 85 14.38 -4.75 -14.49
CA ALA A 85 15.69 -5.23 -14.91
C ALA A 85 16.23 -6.20 -13.86
N TRP A 86 17.06 -7.14 -14.30
CA TRP A 86 17.87 -7.95 -13.40
C TRP A 86 19.25 -7.34 -13.30
N LEU A 87 19.69 -7.09 -12.07
CA LEU A 87 20.91 -6.38 -11.75
C LEU A 87 21.80 -7.21 -10.83
N GLN A 88 23.10 -7.19 -11.07
CA GLN A 88 24.11 -7.80 -10.22
C GLN A 88 25.30 -6.84 -10.08
N VAL A 89 26.03 -6.94 -8.97
CA VAL A 89 27.29 -6.18 -8.76
C VAL A 89 28.48 -7.11 -8.61
N SER A 90 29.68 -6.63 -8.92
CA SER A 90 30.89 -7.48 -8.88
C SER A 90 31.26 -7.96 -7.47
N THR A 91 30.94 -7.21 -6.42
CA THR A 91 31.26 -7.56 -5.03
C THR A 91 30.25 -6.96 -4.06
N GLY A 92 30.02 -7.63 -2.93
CA GLY A 92 29.20 -7.13 -1.84
C GLY A 92 27.75 -6.88 -2.25
N LYS A 93 27.22 -5.72 -1.82
CA LYS A 93 25.89 -5.23 -2.15
C LYS A 93 25.96 -3.73 -2.43
N ALA A 94 25.24 -3.24 -3.43
CA ALA A 94 25.13 -1.80 -3.69
C ALA A 94 23.71 -1.41 -4.12
N PRO A 95 23.18 -0.26 -3.67
CA PRO A 95 21.98 0.33 -4.25
C PRO A 95 22.23 0.66 -5.73
N VAL A 96 21.33 0.21 -6.59
CA VAL A 96 21.34 0.53 -8.03
C VAL A 96 19.96 1.07 -8.43
N SER A 97 19.95 2.21 -9.10
CA SER A 97 18.74 2.88 -9.57
C SER A 97 18.67 2.85 -11.09
N ALA A 98 17.46 2.72 -11.64
CA ALA A 98 17.21 2.90 -13.06
C ALA A 98 16.71 4.33 -13.34
N VAL A 99 17.32 4.99 -14.31
CA VAL A 99 17.12 6.42 -14.57
C VAL A 99 16.93 6.66 -16.06
N PHE A 100 15.99 7.55 -16.38
CA PHE A 100 15.71 8.01 -17.74
C PHE A 100 16.14 9.47 -17.86
N LYS A 101 17.18 9.73 -18.65
CA LYS A 101 17.60 11.09 -18.99
C LYS A 101 16.80 11.60 -20.18
N LYS A 102 16.08 12.71 -20.00
CA LYS A 102 15.31 13.37 -21.06
C LYS A 102 15.47 14.88 -20.94
N ASN A 103 15.91 15.52 -22.02
CA ASN A 103 16.04 16.99 -22.08
C ASN A 103 16.85 17.62 -20.91
N GLY A 104 17.84 16.89 -20.40
CA GLY A 104 18.66 17.32 -19.26
C GLY A 104 18.04 17.02 -17.88
N GLU A 105 16.79 16.56 -17.83
CA GLU A 105 16.14 16.08 -16.62
C GLU A 105 16.36 14.57 -16.44
N TYR A 106 16.33 14.14 -15.18
CA TYR A 106 16.49 12.75 -14.77
C TYR A 106 15.20 12.28 -14.11
N LYS A 107 14.61 11.22 -14.64
CA LYS A 107 13.41 10.58 -14.07
C LYS A 107 13.81 9.20 -13.56
N HIS A 108 13.83 9.03 -12.24
CA HIS A 108 14.08 7.73 -11.61
C HIS A 108 12.85 6.84 -11.75
N ALA A 109 13.06 5.61 -12.19
CA ALA A 109 11.99 4.63 -12.34
C ALA A 109 11.86 3.71 -11.11
N GLY A 110 12.93 3.53 -10.35
CA GLY A 110 12.98 2.67 -9.17
C GLY A 110 14.40 2.26 -8.83
N SER A 111 14.56 1.53 -7.74
CA SER A 111 15.85 1.07 -7.24
C SER A 111 15.79 -0.30 -6.59
N VAL A 112 16.94 -0.96 -6.51
CA VAL A 112 17.13 -2.24 -5.83
C VAL A 112 18.46 -2.23 -5.08
N VAL A 113 18.61 -3.09 -4.07
CA VAL A 113 19.95 -3.43 -3.53
C VAL A 113 20.46 -4.63 -4.32
N ALA A 114 21.33 -4.39 -5.30
CA ALA A 114 21.93 -5.43 -6.10
C ALA A 114 23.03 -6.15 -5.31
N GLU A 115 23.11 -7.46 -5.44
CA GLU A 115 24.08 -8.30 -4.72
C GLU A 115 25.08 -8.94 -5.68
N SER A 116 26.27 -9.28 -5.19
CA SER A 116 27.21 -10.12 -5.93
C SER A 116 26.83 -11.59 -5.87
N LYS A 117 27.14 -12.33 -6.96
CA LYS A 117 26.93 -13.78 -7.12
C LYS A 117 25.49 -14.21 -7.38
N CYS A 118 24.56 -13.28 -7.48
CA CYS A 118 23.18 -13.52 -7.84
C CYS A 118 22.57 -12.26 -8.47
N TRP A 119 21.42 -12.41 -9.09
CA TRP A 119 20.68 -11.37 -9.80
C TRP A 119 19.51 -10.87 -8.94
N SER A 120 19.47 -9.56 -8.72
CA SER A 120 18.43 -8.87 -7.98
C SER A 120 17.47 -8.19 -8.96
N MET A 121 16.17 -8.43 -8.80
CA MET A 121 15.16 -7.81 -9.65
C MET A 121 14.86 -6.38 -9.18
N LEU A 122 15.07 -5.41 -10.05
CA LEU A 122 14.54 -4.06 -9.91
C LEU A 122 13.16 -4.01 -10.60
N LYS A 123 12.13 -3.58 -9.86
CA LYS A 123 10.82 -3.20 -10.41
C LYS A 123 10.62 -1.71 -10.23
N GLY A 124 10.08 -1.07 -11.24
CA GLY A 124 9.89 0.37 -11.28
C GLY A 124 8.81 0.80 -12.25
N GLY A 125 8.68 2.11 -12.43
CA GLY A 125 7.83 2.68 -13.43
C GLY A 125 7.93 4.20 -13.49
N LEU A 126 7.44 4.76 -14.59
CA LEU A 126 7.46 6.20 -14.81
C LEU A 126 6.36 6.66 -15.77
N THR A 127 6.11 7.95 -15.73
CA THR A 127 5.40 8.71 -16.76
C THR A 127 6.26 9.89 -17.18
N VAL A 128 6.00 10.45 -18.37
CA VAL A 128 6.70 11.65 -18.86
C VAL A 128 5.72 12.79 -19.14
N ASP A 129 6.18 14.02 -18.92
CA ASP A 129 5.38 15.24 -19.07
C ASP A 129 5.26 15.69 -20.54
N GLU A 130 6.12 15.16 -21.40
CA GLU A 130 6.21 15.44 -22.83
C GLU A 130 6.79 14.23 -23.59
N SER A 131 6.33 14.01 -24.83
CA SER A 131 6.89 12.96 -25.69
C SER A 131 8.29 13.33 -26.19
N GLY A 132 9.16 12.34 -26.39
CA GLY A 132 10.47 12.58 -26.98
C GLY A 132 11.50 11.48 -26.70
N PRO A 133 12.71 11.63 -27.26
CA PRO A 133 13.80 10.70 -26.99
C PRO A 133 14.24 10.79 -25.53
N ALA A 134 14.57 9.64 -24.94
CA ALA A 134 15.18 9.52 -23.63
C ALA A 134 16.31 8.49 -23.68
N GLU A 135 17.19 8.54 -22.70
CA GLU A 135 18.27 7.57 -22.54
C GLU A 135 18.12 6.89 -21.18
N LEU A 136 17.80 5.59 -21.20
CA LEU A 136 17.81 4.72 -20.03
C LEU A 136 19.26 4.42 -19.67
N PHE A 137 19.61 4.55 -18.39
CA PHE A 137 20.84 4.05 -17.81
C PHE A 137 20.57 3.58 -16.36
N VAL A 138 21.56 2.95 -15.74
CA VAL A 138 21.51 2.59 -14.31
C VAL A 138 22.63 3.27 -13.56
N GLU A 139 22.41 3.71 -12.33
CA GLU A 139 23.41 4.41 -11.51
C GLU A 139 23.59 3.78 -10.14
N SER A 140 24.77 3.97 -9.55
CA SER A 140 25.08 3.56 -8.18
C SER A 140 26.16 4.46 -7.60
N GLU A 141 25.95 4.98 -6.40
CA GLU A 141 26.94 5.79 -5.66
C GLU A 141 28.22 5.00 -5.33
N ASP A 142 28.14 3.67 -5.24
CA ASP A 142 29.33 2.84 -5.15
C ASP A 142 29.96 2.68 -6.54
N THR A 143 30.96 3.50 -6.83
CA THR A 143 31.71 3.45 -8.10
C THR A 143 32.75 2.35 -8.13
N THR A 144 33.00 1.67 -7.00
CA THR A 144 34.01 0.61 -6.91
C THR A 144 33.51 -0.73 -7.46
N VAL A 145 32.19 -0.88 -7.59
CA VAL A 145 31.55 -2.08 -8.16
C VAL A 145 31.31 -1.95 -9.66
N GLU A 146 31.46 -3.07 -10.38
CA GLU A 146 30.91 -3.22 -11.72
C GLU A 146 29.39 -3.38 -11.61
N ILE A 147 28.62 -2.85 -12.57
CA ILE A 147 27.17 -3.07 -12.65
C ILE A 147 26.88 -3.99 -13.82
N TRP A 148 26.19 -5.10 -13.55
CA TRP A 148 25.83 -6.12 -14.51
C TRP A 148 24.32 -6.04 -14.74
N VAL A 149 23.90 -5.97 -16.00
CA VAL A 149 22.50 -5.73 -16.40
C VAL A 149 22.06 -6.80 -17.38
N ASP A 150 20.86 -7.34 -17.13
CA ASP A 150 20.23 -8.33 -17.99
C ASP A 150 18.69 -8.25 -17.88
N SER A 151 18.01 -8.87 -18.82
CA SER A 151 16.57 -9.13 -18.82
C SER A 151 15.75 -7.86 -18.52
N VAL A 152 16.01 -6.82 -19.30
CA VAL A 152 15.44 -5.48 -19.12
C VAL A 152 14.12 -5.36 -19.86
N SER A 153 13.12 -4.77 -19.22
CA SER A 153 11.80 -4.51 -19.81
C SER A 153 11.35 -3.09 -19.53
N LEU A 154 10.79 -2.46 -20.55
CA LEU A 154 10.08 -1.19 -20.46
C LEU A 154 8.78 -1.34 -21.23
N GLN A 155 7.70 -1.66 -20.52
CA GLN A 155 6.41 -1.95 -21.14
C GLN A 155 5.50 -0.72 -21.04
N PRO A 156 5.08 -0.13 -22.18
CA PRO A 156 4.08 0.93 -22.21
C PRO A 156 2.68 0.38 -21.98
N PHE A 157 1.87 1.15 -21.25
CA PHE A 157 0.44 0.95 -21.11
C PHE A 157 -0.28 2.27 -21.34
N THR A 158 -1.36 2.22 -22.11
CA THR A 158 -2.34 3.30 -22.18
C THR A 158 -3.10 3.42 -20.85
N GLN A 159 -3.73 4.57 -20.62
CA GLN A 159 -4.58 4.75 -19.44
C GLN A 159 -5.75 3.74 -19.42
N ASP A 160 -6.31 3.39 -20.58
CA ASP A 160 -7.41 2.42 -20.67
C ASP A 160 -6.97 1.00 -20.31
N GLU A 161 -5.78 0.57 -20.76
CA GLU A 161 -5.21 -0.72 -20.35
C GLU A 161 -4.93 -0.76 -18.85
N TRP A 162 -4.46 0.35 -18.27
CA TRP A 162 -4.23 0.47 -16.82
C TRP A 162 -5.54 0.38 -16.04
N ASN A 163 -6.57 1.10 -16.48
CA ASN A 163 -7.90 1.06 -15.87
C ASN A 163 -8.51 -0.34 -15.96
N ALA A 164 -8.44 -0.98 -17.13
CA ALA A 164 -8.92 -2.35 -17.31
C ALA A 164 -8.19 -3.36 -16.40
N HIS A 165 -6.89 -3.16 -16.17
CA HIS A 165 -6.14 -3.96 -15.20
C HIS A 165 -6.62 -3.71 -13.75
N GLN A 166 -6.84 -2.46 -13.37
CA GLN A 166 -7.37 -2.12 -12.05
C GLN A 166 -8.75 -2.76 -11.84
N GLU A 167 -9.66 -2.64 -12.80
CA GLU A 167 -11.00 -3.25 -12.77
C GLU A 167 -10.91 -4.77 -12.64
N GLN A 168 -10.08 -5.43 -13.46
CA GLN A 168 -9.86 -6.86 -13.36
C GLN A 168 -9.32 -7.28 -11.98
N SER A 169 -8.41 -6.50 -11.41
CA SER A 169 -7.87 -6.78 -10.07
C SER A 169 -8.91 -6.58 -8.97
N ILE A 170 -9.76 -5.56 -9.08
CA ILE A 170 -10.89 -5.31 -8.19
C ILE A 170 -11.90 -6.45 -8.25
N ASP A 171 -12.31 -6.87 -9.46
CA ASP A 171 -13.24 -7.99 -9.65
C ASP A 171 -12.72 -9.28 -9.02
N ASN A 172 -11.40 -9.52 -9.06
CA ASN A 172 -10.79 -10.73 -8.51
C ASN A 172 -10.55 -10.68 -6.99
N SER A 173 -10.31 -9.50 -6.42
CA SER A 173 -9.80 -9.37 -5.04
C SER A 173 -10.76 -8.66 -4.08
N ARG A 174 -11.74 -7.93 -4.61
CA ARG A 174 -12.69 -7.11 -3.84
C ARG A 174 -14.13 -7.54 -4.02
N LYS A 175 -14.42 -8.39 -5.01
CA LYS A 175 -15.77 -8.85 -5.32
C LYS A 175 -15.84 -10.38 -5.30
N GLY A 176 -17.04 -10.88 -5.05
CA GLY A 176 -17.35 -12.30 -5.05
C GLY A 176 -18.65 -12.60 -5.82
N PRO A 177 -18.74 -13.75 -6.51
CA PRO A 177 -19.97 -14.18 -7.17
C PRO A 177 -21.02 -14.58 -6.13
N VAL A 178 -22.22 -14.05 -6.26
CA VAL A 178 -23.37 -14.34 -5.41
C VAL A 178 -24.49 -14.93 -6.25
N ARG A 179 -25.07 -16.02 -5.76
CA ARG A 179 -26.27 -16.65 -6.33
C ARG A 179 -27.36 -16.73 -5.28
N ILE A 180 -28.47 -16.04 -5.54
CA ILE A 180 -29.63 -15.99 -4.66
C ILE A 180 -30.74 -16.83 -5.29
N ARG A 181 -31.27 -17.80 -4.56
CA ARG A 181 -32.45 -18.57 -4.95
C ARG A 181 -33.64 -18.14 -4.10
N VAL A 182 -34.71 -17.72 -4.77
CA VAL A 182 -35.97 -17.32 -4.14
C VAL A 182 -37.00 -18.43 -4.31
N VAL A 183 -37.54 -18.88 -3.18
CA VAL A 183 -38.57 -19.93 -3.14
C VAL A 183 -39.72 -19.53 -2.23
N ASN A 184 -40.89 -20.12 -2.44
CA ASN A 184 -42.01 -19.96 -1.53
C ASN A 184 -41.88 -20.90 -0.31
N ASN A 185 -42.85 -20.85 0.59
CA ASN A 185 -42.91 -21.72 1.78
C ASN A 185 -42.91 -23.24 1.50
N LYS A 186 -43.24 -23.67 0.27
CA LYS A 186 -43.20 -25.07 -0.17
C LYS A 186 -41.87 -25.44 -0.84
N GLY A 187 -40.93 -24.49 -0.96
CA GLY A 187 -39.67 -24.69 -1.68
C GLY A 187 -39.79 -24.58 -3.20
N GLU A 188 -40.94 -24.14 -3.71
CA GLU A 188 -41.16 -23.93 -5.14
C GLU A 188 -40.52 -22.60 -5.56
N LYS A 189 -39.87 -22.57 -6.73
CA LYS A 189 -39.23 -21.38 -7.27
C LYS A 189 -40.22 -20.24 -7.53
N ILE A 190 -39.82 -19.01 -7.25
CA ILE A 190 -40.61 -17.82 -7.56
C ILE A 190 -39.89 -17.06 -8.70
N PRO A 191 -40.35 -17.16 -9.96
CA PRO A 191 -39.81 -16.34 -11.03
C PRO A 191 -40.30 -14.89 -10.93
N ASN A 192 -39.53 -13.95 -11.48
CA ASN A 192 -39.81 -12.50 -11.44
C ASN A 192 -40.01 -11.92 -10.03
N ALA A 193 -39.47 -12.54 -8.97
CA ALA A 193 -39.40 -11.91 -7.65
C ALA A 193 -38.47 -10.70 -7.71
N SER A 194 -38.94 -9.56 -7.21
CA SER A 194 -38.09 -8.36 -7.12
C SER A 194 -37.14 -8.53 -5.95
N ILE A 195 -35.86 -8.26 -6.19
CA ILE A 195 -34.78 -8.31 -5.23
C ILE A 195 -34.11 -6.95 -5.18
N THR A 196 -34.11 -6.32 -4.02
CA THR A 196 -33.34 -5.10 -3.75
C THR A 196 -32.19 -5.41 -2.82
N ILE A 197 -30.96 -5.10 -3.25
CA ILE A 197 -29.73 -5.30 -2.48
C ILE A 197 -29.17 -3.95 -2.08
N GLU A 198 -28.90 -3.76 -0.80
CA GLU A 198 -28.24 -2.57 -0.25
C GLU A 198 -26.98 -3.00 0.52
N GLN A 199 -25.82 -2.47 0.14
CA GLN A 199 -24.61 -2.66 0.96
C GLN A 199 -24.62 -1.69 2.14
N LYS A 200 -24.52 -2.25 3.35
CA LYS A 200 -24.50 -1.50 4.61
C LYS A 200 -23.11 -1.12 5.04
N ARG A 201 -22.14 -2.00 4.77
CA ARG A 201 -20.76 -1.82 5.18
C ARG A 201 -19.81 -2.32 4.11
N LEU A 202 -18.79 -1.51 3.81
CA LEU A 202 -17.68 -1.93 2.96
C LEU A 202 -16.90 -3.05 3.64
N GLY A 203 -16.59 -4.12 2.92
CA GLY A 203 -15.69 -5.17 3.39
C GLY A 203 -14.22 -4.75 3.34
N PHE A 204 -13.88 -3.71 2.57
CA PHE A 204 -12.55 -3.13 2.52
C PHE A 204 -12.40 -2.02 3.59
N PRO A 205 -11.40 -2.10 4.49
CA PRO A 205 -11.09 -1.04 5.45
C PRO A 205 -10.69 0.26 4.75
N PHE A 206 -11.59 1.25 4.76
CA PHE A 206 -11.33 2.59 4.23
C PHE A 206 -11.69 3.64 5.28
N GLY A 207 -10.76 4.56 5.50
CA GLY A 207 -10.77 5.42 6.67
C GLY A 207 -10.18 6.79 6.45
N SER A 208 -10.28 7.59 7.49
CA SER A 208 -9.67 8.91 7.59
C SER A 208 -9.13 9.13 9.01
N ALA A 209 -8.03 9.86 9.12
CA ALA A 209 -7.48 10.29 10.39
C ALA A 209 -8.44 11.24 11.11
N VAL A 210 -8.38 11.25 12.44
CA VAL A 210 -9.28 12.04 13.27
C VAL A 210 -8.57 12.57 14.51
N ALA A 211 -8.88 13.81 14.87
CA ALA A 211 -8.40 14.45 16.09
C ALA A 211 -9.50 14.52 17.17
N GLN A 212 -9.12 14.94 18.37
CA GLN A 212 -10.01 15.04 19.54
C GLN A 212 -11.29 15.86 19.33
N ASN A 213 -11.33 16.75 18.35
CA ASN A 213 -12.47 17.62 18.06
C ASN A 213 -13.70 16.89 17.50
N ILE A 214 -13.60 15.57 17.23
CA ILE A 214 -14.79 14.74 16.99
C ILE A 214 -15.62 14.54 18.27
N LEU A 215 -15.00 14.62 19.44
CA LEU A 215 -15.71 14.48 20.72
C LEU A 215 -16.62 15.69 20.93
N GLY A 216 -17.92 15.42 21.11
CA GLY A 216 -18.94 16.45 21.33
C GLY A 216 -19.36 17.21 20.07
N ASN A 217 -18.84 16.88 18.88
CA ASN A 217 -19.24 17.51 17.62
C ASN A 217 -20.15 16.58 16.80
N GLN A 218 -21.47 16.69 17.01
CA GLN A 218 -22.45 15.80 16.38
C GLN A 218 -22.41 15.85 14.83
N ALA A 219 -22.15 17.02 14.26
CA ALA A 219 -22.06 17.16 12.80
C ALA A 219 -20.84 16.40 12.24
N TYR A 220 -19.69 16.47 12.93
CA TYR A 220 -18.52 15.69 12.56
C TYR A 220 -18.76 14.20 12.70
N GLN A 221 -19.33 13.78 13.84
CA GLN A 221 -19.64 12.38 14.10
C GLN A 221 -20.54 11.81 13.02
N ASN A 222 -21.64 12.50 12.69
CA ASN A 222 -22.57 12.07 11.64
C ASN A 222 -21.90 11.98 10.26
N TRP A 223 -21.08 12.98 9.91
CA TRP A 223 -20.37 12.99 8.63
C TRP A 223 -19.36 11.83 8.53
N PHE A 224 -18.59 11.60 9.60
CA PHE A 224 -17.52 10.60 9.62
C PHE A 224 -18.08 9.17 9.64
N THR A 225 -19.02 8.87 10.53
CA THR A 225 -19.49 7.49 10.76
C THR A 225 -20.31 6.92 9.61
N GLN A 226 -20.77 7.76 8.69
CA GLN A 226 -21.46 7.33 7.47
C GLN A 226 -20.52 6.85 6.36
N ARG A 227 -19.22 7.19 6.43
CA ARG A 227 -18.26 7.00 5.34
C ARG A 227 -17.23 5.92 5.62
N PHE A 228 -16.72 5.90 6.85
CA PHE A 228 -15.48 5.18 7.14
C PHE A 228 -15.70 3.95 8.02
N THR A 229 -14.93 2.90 7.74
CA THR A 229 -14.94 1.64 8.49
C THR A 229 -13.73 1.49 9.41
N VAL A 230 -12.72 2.33 9.23
CA VAL A 230 -11.50 2.40 10.04
C VAL A 230 -11.06 3.85 10.25
N THR A 231 -10.30 4.13 11.31
CA THR A 231 -9.68 5.44 11.57
C THR A 231 -8.32 5.27 12.24
N THR A 232 -7.56 6.36 12.33
CA THR A 232 -6.34 6.49 13.13
C THR A 232 -6.38 7.84 13.84
N PHE A 233 -5.79 7.94 15.03
CA PHE A 233 -5.77 9.21 15.77
C PHE A 233 -4.54 10.02 15.39
N GLU A 234 -4.71 11.29 15.06
CA GLU A 234 -3.63 12.13 14.54
C GLU A 234 -2.47 12.26 15.54
N ASN A 235 -2.82 12.47 16.80
CA ASN A 235 -1.85 12.77 17.86
C ASN A 235 -2.14 12.07 19.17
N GLU A 236 -3.38 11.68 19.42
CA GLU A 236 -3.89 11.37 20.75
C GLU A 236 -3.29 10.10 21.37
N MET A 237 -2.71 9.21 20.55
CA MET A 237 -1.95 8.05 21.02
C MET A 237 -0.43 8.23 20.99
N LYS A 238 0.11 9.30 20.39
CA LYS A 238 1.57 9.54 20.30
C LYS A 238 2.19 9.76 21.68
N TRP A 239 3.47 9.43 21.83
CA TRP A 239 4.14 9.44 23.14
C TRP A 239 4.16 10.84 23.77
N TYR A 240 4.45 11.88 22.99
CA TYR A 240 4.44 13.26 23.49
C TYR A 240 3.05 13.74 23.94
N SER A 241 1.96 13.17 23.41
CA SER A 241 0.59 13.52 23.81
C SER A 241 0.16 12.84 25.10
N THR A 242 0.62 11.60 25.28
CA THR A 242 0.17 10.73 26.37
C THR A 242 1.11 10.71 27.56
N GLU A 243 2.35 11.18 27.43
CA GLU A 243 3.33 11.33 28.51
C GLU A 243 4.21 12.58 28.29
N SER A 244 3.59 13.76 28.30
CA SER A 244 4.30 15.04 28.11
C SER A 244 5.28 15.36 29.26
N VAL A 245 5.00 14.83 30.45
CA VAL A 245 5.87 14.89 31.63
C VAL A 245 6.19 13.46 32.08
N ARG A 246 7.48 13.17 32.28
CA ARG A 246 7.98 11.84 32.66
C ARG A 246 7.16 11.25 33.83
N GLY A 247 6.59 10.08 33.62
CA GLY A 247 5.82 9.32 34.61
C GLY A 247 4.38 9.83 34.86
N ILE A 248 3.93 10.86 34.14
CA ILE A 248 2.55 11.34 34.20
C ILE A 248 1.86 11.00 32.87
N GLU A 249 1.21 9.84 32.85
CA GLU A 249 0.48 9.36 31.68
C GLU A 249 -0.96 9.88 31.67
N ASN A 250 -1.45 10.33 30.51
CA ASN A 250 -2.83 10.75 30.30
C ASN A 250 -3.39 10.21 28.99
N TYR A 251 -4.28 9.22 29.09
CA TYR A 251 -4.96 8.59 27.96
C TYR A 251 -6.44 9.01 27.83
N THR A 252 -6.90 9.98 28.61
CA THR A 252 -8.33 10.34 28.73
C THR A 252 -8.99 10.58 27.37
N VAL A 253 -8.31 11.34 26.50
CA VAL A 253 -8.83 11.70 25.17
C VAL A 253 -8.82 10.50 24.22
N ALA A 254 -7.69 9.79 24.12
CA ALA A 254 -7.59 8.59 23.29
C ALA A 254 -8.59 7.51 23.70
N ASP A 255 -8.80 7.30 25.00
CA ASP A 255 -9.78 6.34 25.51
C ASP A 255 -11.22 6.76 25.18
N ALA A 256 -11.53 8.07 25.22
CA ALA A 256 -12.84 8.58 24.84
C ALA A 256 -13.11 8.41 23.34
N MET A 257 -12.12 8.71 22.50
CA MET A 257 -12.22 8.51 21.05
C MET A 257 -12.35 7.03 20.69
N LEU A 258 -11.55 6.14 21.30
CA LEU A 258 -11.64 4.71 21.07
C LEU A 258 -13.03 4.16 21.43
N ARG A 259 -13.59 4.58 22.58
CA ARG A 259 -14.96 4.21 22.96
C ARG A 259 -15.99 4.69 21.92
N PHE A 260 -15.87 5.92 21.44
CA PHE A 260 -16.76 6.46 20.41
C PHE A 260 -16.72 5.60 19.14
N PHE A 261 -15.52 5.32 18.59
CA PHE A 261 -15.42 4.53 17.37
C PHE A 261 -15.88 3.08 17.54
N ASN A 262 -15.60 2.47 18.70
CA ASN A 262 -16.12 1.14 19.02
C ASN A 262 -17.66 1.09 19.05
N GLN A 263 -18.32 2.13 19.58
CA GLN A 263 -19.79 2.23 19.57
C GLN A 263 -20.38 2.32 18.15
N HIS A 264 -19.63 2.88 17.21
CA HIS A 264 -20.01 2.97 15.80
C HIS A 264 -19.48 1.80 14.95
N GLY A 265 -18.84 0.81 15.58
CA GLY A 265 -18.26 -0.33 14.88
C GLY A 265 -17.12 0.03 13.93
N ILE A 266 -16.46 1.17 14.13
CA ILE A 266 -15.34 1.66 13.32
C ILE A 266 -14.05 1.19 13.98
N ALA A 267 -13.20 0.49 13.23
CA ALA A 267 -11.95 -0.01 13.76
C ALA A 267 -10.92 1.12 13.93
N VAL A 268 -9.99 0.98 14.88
CA VAL A 268 -8.96 1.99 15.14
C VAL A 268 -7.57 1.40 14.89
N ARG A 269 -6.74 2.08 14.10
CA ARG A 269 -5.29 1.83 14.03
C ARG A 269 -4.60 2.60 15.15
N GLY A 270 -3.72 1.93 15.88
CA GLY A 270 -2.89 2.55 16.91
C GLY A 270 -1.69 3.25 16.30
N HIS A 271 -1.62 4.57 16.44
CA HIS A 271 -0.54 5.38 15.89
C HIS A 271 -0.01 6.35 16.97
N ASN A 272 1.17 6.12 17.55
CA ASN A 272 2.08 4.99 17.40
C ASN A 272 2.69 4.63 18.77
N VAL A 273 3.34 3.47 18.89
CA VAL A 273 3.98 3.07 20.16
C VAL A 273 5.22 3.94 20.40
N VAL A 274 6.15 3.95 19.44
CA VAL A 274 7.27 4.89 19.39
C VAL A 274 7.44 5.45 17.97
N TRP A 275 7.93 6.68 17.90
CA TRP A 275 8.32 7.33 16.65
C TRP A 275 9.82 7.53 16.67
N ASP A 276 10.55 7.10 15.64
CA ASP A 276 12.01 7.11 15.67
C ASP A 276 12.63 8.46 15.29
N HIS A 277 11.83 9.43 14.87
CA HIS A 277 12.31 10.76 14.53
C HIS A 277 12.70 11.55 15.80
N PRO A 278 13.95 12.06 15.91
CA PRO A 278 14.42 12.79 17.09
C PRO A 278 13.63 14.06 17.42
N LYS A 279 13.04 14.72 16.41
CA LYS A 279 12.29 15.98 16.55
C LYS A 279 11.02 15.81 17.40
N TYR A 280 10.41 14.63 17.35
CA TYR A 280 9.15 14.35 18.01
C TYR A 280 9.33 13.66 19.37
N GLN A 281 10.58 13.50 19.82
CA GLN A 281 10.86 13.09 21.19
C GLN A 281 10.66 14.27 22.14
N SER A 282 9.94 14.04 23.25
CA SER A 282 9.80 15.05 24.30
C SER A 282 11.16 15.42 24.89
N LYS A 283 11.32 16.66 25.36
CA LYS A 283 12.58 17.15 25.95
C LYS A 283 13.09 16.29 27.10
N TRP A 284 12.19 15.71 27.89
CA TRP A 284 12.57 14.83 28.99
C TRP A 284 13.06 13.46 28.51
N VAL A 285 12.66 13.00 27.32
CA VAL A 285 13.10 11.73 26.71
C VAL A 285 14.51 11.90 26.17
N THR A 286 14.76 12.99 25.43
CA THR A 286 16.07 13.24 24.81
C THR A 286 17.18 13.53 25.81
N SER A 287 16.84 13.94 27.04
CA SER A 287 17.81 14.22 28.12
C SER A 287 18.18 13.00 28.97
N LEU A 288 17.56 11.84 28.75
CA LEU A 288 17.80 10.65 29.57
C LEU A 288 19.16 10.01 29.30
N SER A 289 19.74 9.43 30.35
CA SER A 289 20.83 8.48 30.22
C SER A 289 20.36 7.25 29.42
N ARG A 290 21.30 6.47 28.85
CA ARG A 290 20.96 5.24 28.12
C ARG A 290 20.08 4.29 28.95
N ASN A 291 20.41 4.08 30.22
CA ASN A 291 19.65 3.17 31.09
C ASN A 291 18.26 3.73 31.43
N ASP A 292 18.16 5.04 31.68
CA ASP A 292 16.87 5.69 31.92
C ASP A 292 15.97 5.66 30.69
N LEU A 293 16.53 5.91 29.50
CA LEU A 293 15.80 5.86 28.23
C LEU A 293 15.29 4.44 27.97
N TYR A 294 16.11 3.42 28.21
CA TYR A 294 15.70 2.02 28.05
C TYR A 294 14.49 1.69 28.95
N ASN A 295 14.55 2.11 30.22
CA ASN A 295 13.45 1.93 31.16
C ASN A 295 12.20 2.73 30.76
N ALA A 296 12.37 3.94 30.22
CA ALA A 296 11.26 4.76 29.72
C ALA A 296 10.58 4.09 28.50
N VAL A 297 11.36 3.60 27.52
CA VAL A 297 10.82 2.87 26.36
C VAL A 297 10.09 1.61 26.80
N LYS A 298 10.66 0.82 27.72
CA LYS A 298 9.99 -0.37 28.26
C LYS A 298 8.64 -0.03 28.92
N ARG A 299 8.59 1.04 29.72
CA ARG A 299 7.35 1.53 30.35
C ARG A 299 6.35 2.01 29.31
N ARG A 300 6.80 2.77 28.32
CA ARG A 300 5.98 3.24 27.21
C ARG A 300 5.32 2.08 26.47
N VAL A 301 6.10 1.11 26.02
CA VAL A 301 5.59 -0.09 25.32
C VAL A 301 4.61 -0.83 26.23
N PHE A 302 4.96 -1.07 27.50
CA PHE A 302 4.08 -1.74 28.45
C PHE A 302 2.75 -1.02 28.63
N SER A 303 2.77 0.29 28.89
CA SER A 303 1.56 1.06 29.19
C SER A 303 0.62 1.11 27.99
N VAL A 304 1.11 1.59 26.84
CA VAL A 304 0.24 1.84 25.68
C VAL A 304 -0.26 0.54 25.04
N VAL A 305 0.60 -0.48 24.91
CA VAL A 305 0.19 -1.75 24.27
C VAL A 305 -0.73 -2.53 25.20
N SER A 306 -0.47 -2.58 26.51
CA SER A 306 -1.37 -3.28 27.45
C SER A 306 -2.75 -2.62 27.53
N ARG A 307 -2.80 -1.28 27.45
CA ARG A 307 -4.05 -0.51 27.50
C ARG A 307 -4.98 -0.83 26.33
N TYR A 308 -4.43 -0.93 25.13
CA TYR A 308 -5.22 -1.08 23.90
C TYR A 308 -5.20 -2.50 23.32
N LYS A 309 -4.66 -3.46 24.08
CA LYS A 309 -4.56 -4.87 23.70
C LYS A 309 -5.89 -5.41 23.17
N GLY A 310 -5.85 -6.01 21.97
CA GLY A 310 -7.01 -6.65 21.34
C GLY A 310 -8.15 -5.70 20.93
N GLN A 311 -7.96 -4.38 20.98
CA GLN A 311 -8.98 -3.39 20.62
C GLN A 311 -8.68 -2.65 19.31
N LEU A 312 -7.50 -2.85 18.72
CA LEU A 312 -7.04 -2.13 17.53
C LEU A 312 -6.95 -3.05 16.30
N ALA A 313 -7.23 -2.50 15.13
CA ALA A 313 -7.03 -3.16 13.84
C ALA A 313 -5.56 -3.45 13.53
N GLY A 314 -4.66 -2.67 14.11
CA GLY A 314 -3.22 -2.75 13.92
C GLY A 314 -2.51 -1.71 14.76
N TRP A 315 -1.21 -1.92 14.99
CA TRP A 315 -0.33 -1.02 15.72
C TRP A 315 0.84 -0.59 14.85
N ASP A 316 1.02 0.72 14.66
CA ASP A 316 2.31 1.27 14.21
C ASP A 316 3.26 1.21 15.40
N VAL A 317 4.11 0.18 15.44
CA VAL A 317 4.99 -0.11 16.59
C VAL A 317 6.20 0.81 16.57
N VAL A 318 6.84 0.96 15.41
CA VAL A 318 7.93 1.92 15.21
C VAL A 318 7.64 2.72 13.94
N ASN A 319 7.46 4.03 14.09
CA ASN A 319 7.26 4.97 12.97
C ASN A 319 8.61 5.47 12.45
N GLU A 320 8.80 5.54 11.14
CA GLU A 320 9.91 6.16 10.40
C GLU A 320 11.32 5.62 10.72
N ASN A 321 11.44 4.29 10.86
CA ASN A 321 12.69 3.62 11.27
C ASN A 321 13.65 3.29 10.11
N LEU A 322 13.34 3.71 8.87
CA LEU A 322 14.30 3.74 7.76
C LEU A 322 14.93 5.13 7.62
N HIS A 323 14.13 6.19 7.77
CA HIS A 323 14.61 7.57 7.72
C HIS A 323 15.35 8.01 8.99
N HIS A 324 14.94 7.46 10.12
CA HIS A 324 15.46 7.82 11.43
C HIS A 324 15.92 6.59 12.22
N SER A 325 16.74 6.86 13.25
CA SER A 325 17.41 5.82 14.04
C SER A 325 17.62 6.28 15.49
N PHE A 326 16.69 7.07 16.06
CA PHE A 326 16.84 7.60 17.42
C PHE A 326 17.07 6.49 18.45
N PHE A 327 16.27 5.42 18.44
CA PHE A 327 16.42 4.32 19.39
C PHE A 327 17.63 3.44 19.05
N GLU A 328 17.88 3.15 17.78
CA GLU A 328 18.99 2.30 17.33
C GLU A 328 20.35 2.96 17.59
N SER A 329 20.47 4.28 17.40
CA SER A 329 21.68 5.03 17.71
C SER A 329 22.02 5.05 19.20
N LYS A 330 21.02 4.86 20.08
CA LYS A 330 21.21 4.85 21.55
C LYS A 330 21.41 3.46 22.12
N PHE A 331 20.74 2.45 21.56
CA PHE A 331 20.74 1.10 22.12
C PHE A 331 21.52 0.08 21.29
N GLY A 332 21.81 0.38 20.03
CA GLY A 332 22.37 -0.51 19.04
C GLY A 332 21.35 -0.94 17.98
N PRO A 333 21.79 -1.59 16.90
CA PRO A 333 20.97 -1.86 15.71
C PRO A 333 19.71 -2.72 15.98
N ASN A 334 19.71 -3.53 17.04
CA ASN A 334 18.57 -4.39 17.40
C ASN A 334 17.49 -3.67 18.26
N ALA A 335 17.56 -2.34 18.42
CA ALA A 335 16.64 -1.61 19.30
C ALA A 335 15.17 -1.76 18.88
N SER A 336 14.88 -1.53 17.61
CA SER A 336 13.56 -1.69 16.99
C SER A 336 13.06 -3.13 17.13
N ASN A 337 13.90 -4.13 16.82
CA ASN A 337 13.59 -5.55 17.00
C ASN A 337 13.14 -5.87 18.44
N ASN A 338 13.84 -5.31 19.44
CA ASN A 338 13.48 -5.49 20.84
C ASN A 338 12.12 -4.84 21.18
N ILE A 339 11.79 -3.69 20.58
CA ILE A 339 10.51 -3.00 20.79
C ILE A 339 9.35 -3.83 20.20
N PHE A 340 9.51 -4.37 18.99
CA PHE A 340 8.55 -5.32 18.40
C PHE A 340 8.38 -6.58 19.27
N ALA A 341 9.47 -7.16 19.76
CA ALA A 341 9.40 -8.32 20.65
C ALA A 341 8.66 -8.01 21.97
N MET A 342 8.88 -6.83 22.55
CA MET A 342 8.17 -6.38 23.75
C MET A 342 6.67 -6.16 23.49
N ALA A 343 6.31 -5.51 22.37
CA ALA A 343 4.92 -5.31 21.99
C ALA A 343 4.21 -6.66 21.81
N HIS A 344 4.83 -7.60 21.07
CA HIS A 344 4.28 -8.94 20.82
C HIS A 344 4.09 -9.75 22.10
N ALA A 345 5.00 -9.63 23.06
CA ALA A 345 4.85 -10.31 24.35
C ALA A 345 3.62 -9.83 25.14
N ILE A 346 3.19 -8.58 24.93
CA ILE A 346 2.03 -7.98 25.59
C ILE A 346 0.75 -8.30 24.82
N ASP A 347 0.74 -8.03 23.51
CA ASP A 347 -0.37 -8.31 22.59
C ASP A 347 0.12 -9.16 21.40
N PRO A 348 0.01 -10.50 21.49
CA PRO A 348 0.47 -11.38 20.42
C PRO A 348 -0.51 -11.48 19.23
N SER A 349 -1.67 -10.81 19.30
CA SER A 349 -2.75 -10.96 18.32
C SER A 349 -2.89 -9.79 17.35
N THR A 350 -2.63 -8.56 17.80
CA THR A 350 -2.76 -7.38 16.95
C THR A 350 -1.60 -7.27 15.97
N THR A 351 -1.92 -7.05 14.68
CA THR A 351 -0.92 -6.87 13.62
C THR A 351 -0.02 -5.67 13.90
N MET A 352 1.30 -5.87 13.76
CA MET A 352 2.35 -4.92 14.08
C MET A 352 3.00 -4.39 12.80
N PHE A 353 2.92 -3.08 12.62
CA PHE A 353 3.42 -2.37 11.46
C PHE A 353 4.71 -1.64 11.83
N MET A 354 5.68 -1.73 10.93
CA MET A 354 6.58 -0.60 10.69
C MET A 354 5.83 0.35 9.75
N ASN A 355 5.88 1.65 10.01
CA ASN A 355 5.17 2.66 9.21
C ASN A 355 6.20 3.66 8.69
N GLU A 356 6.20 3.93 7.39
CA GLU A 356 7.26 4.69 6.73
C GLU A 356 6.74 5.49 5.53
N PHE A 357 7.35 6.65 5.27
CA PHE A 357 7.05 7.51 4.12
C PHE A 357 8.05 7.32 2.98
N TYR A 358 7.72 7.86 1.79
CA TYR A 358 8.53 7.86 0.56
C TYR A 358 8.83 6.50 -0.08
N THR A 359 8.40 5.38 0.49
CA THR A 359 8.53 4.04 -0.11
C THR A 359 7.73 3.88 -1.41
N LEU A 360 6.60 4.57 -1.57
CA LEU A 360 5.75 4.56 -2.77
C LEU A 360 5.77 5.88 -3.55
N GLU A 361 6.17 6.95 -2.88
CA GLU A 361 5.92 8.32 -3.31
C GLU A 361 7.08 8.90 -4.12
N ASP A 362 8.32 8.51 -3.80
CA ASP A 362 9.51 9.08 -4.40
C ASP A 362 10.56 8.00 -4.76
N PRO A 363 10.73 7.67 -6.06
CA PRO A 363 11.73 6.70 -6.50
C PRO A 363 13.18 7.17 -6.29
N THR A 364 13.40 8.44 -5.94
CA THR A 364 14.72 9.00 -5.62
C THR A 364 15.11 8.78 -4.17
N ASP A 365 14.16 8.43 -3.28
CA ASP A 365 14.48 8.13 -1.89
C ASP A 365 15.05 6.71 -1.72
N LEU A 366 16.37 6.63 -1.64
CA LEU A 366 17.08 5.37 -1.44
C LEU A 366 17.13 4.90 0.01
N LYS A 367 16.71 5.71 0.98
CA LYS A 367 16.68 5.31 2.41
C LYS A 367 15.46 4.43 2.68
N ALA A 368 14.32 4.80 2.12
CA ALA A 368 13.05 4.11 2.32
C ALA A 368 12.54 3.39 1.08
N SER A 369 13.39 3.11 0.09
CA SER A 369 13.02 2.35 -1.10
C SER A 369 12.40 0.98 -0.74
N PRO A 370 11.60 0.36 -1.62
CA PRO A 370 11.01 -0.96 -1.38
C PRO A 370 12.06 -2.01 -0.98
N ALA A 371 13.26 -1.95 -1.56
CA ALA A 371 14.35 -2.86 -1.20
C ALA A 371 14.85 -2.65 0.24
N LYS A 372 14.98 -1.40 0.70
CA LYS A 372 15.37 -1.09 2.09
C LYS A 372 14.29 -1.46 3.10
N TYR A 373 13.03 -1.23 2.73
CA TYR A 373 11.91 -1.70 3.54
C TYR A 373 11.95 -3.23 3.70
N LEU A 374 12.16 -3.97 2.62
CA LEU A 374 12.26 -5.43 2.65
C LEU A 374 13.46 -5.92 3.48
N GLU A 375 14.61 -5.25 3.42
CA GLU A 375 15.75 -5.55 4.30
C GLU A 375 15.35 -5.45 5.77
N LYS A 376 14.74 -4.32 6.18
CA LYS A 376 14.30 -4.12 7.57
C LYS A 376 13.21 -5.10 7.98
N LEU A 377 12.29 -5.41 7.08
CA LEU A 377 11.21 -6.37 7.33
C LEU A 377 11.74 -7.79 7.54
N ARG A 378 12.78 -8.21 6.80
CA ARG A 378 13.46 -9.50 7.03
C ARG A 378 14.12 -9.54 8.42
N GLU A 379 14.69 -8.43 8.91
CA GLU A 379 15.18 -8.34 10.29
C GLU A 379 14.05 -8.59 11.30
N LEU A 380 12.90 -7.93 11.11
CA LEU A 380 11.72 -8.10 11.97
C LEU A 380 11.16 -9.54 11.93
N GLN A 381 11.10 -10.16 10.76
CA GLN A 381 10.68 -11.56 10.60
C GLN A 381 11.65 -12.55 11.26
N SER A 382 12.93 -12.18 11.43
CA SER A 382 13.94 -13.03 12.07
C SER A 382 13.88 -13.04 13.60
N ILE A 383 13.07 -12.16 14.22
CA ILE A 383 12.91 -12.05 15.66
C ILE A 383 12.42 -13.38 16.25
N ARG A 384 13.15 -13.91 17.23
CA ARG A 384 12.80 -15.17 17.91
C ARG A 384 11.98 -14.91 19.17
N VAL A 385 10.67 -15.17 19.08
CA VAL A 385 9.70 -15.08 20.18
C VAL A 385 8.83 -16.33 20.22
N ARG A 386 7.94 -16.45 21.22
CA ARG A 386 6.92 -17.51 21.24
C ARG A 386 5.87 -17.21 20.16
N GLY A 387 5.74 -18.13 19.19
CA GLY A 387 4.92 -17.92 18.00
C GLY A 387 5.58 -16.97 17.00
N ASN A 388 4.81 -16.49 16.02
CA ASN A 388 5.27 -15.49 15.06
C ASN A 388 4.68 -14.13 15.43
N ILE A 389 5.45 -13.06 15.21
CA ILE A 389 4.91 -11.70 15.28
C ILE A 389 4.00 -11.50 14.06
N PRO A 390 2.73 -11.11 14.23
CA PRO A 390 1.85 -10.81 13.09
C PRO A 390 2.29 -9.48 12.47
N LEU A 391 3.23 -9.52 11.53
CA LEU A 391 3.78 -8.31 10.91
C LEU A 391 2.86 -7.77 9.79
N GLY A 392 2.89 -6.45 9.61
CA GLY A 392 2.27 -5.74 8.50
C GLY A 392 3.19 -4.66 7.93
N ILE A 393 2.86 -4.17 6.74
CA ILE A 393 3.60 -3.14 6.02
C ILE A 393 2.78 -1.85 6.03
N GLY A 394 3.29 -0.79 6.68
CA GLY A 394 2.63 0.51 6.78
C GLY A 394 3.33 1.53 5.89
N LEU A 395 2.58 2.14 4.97
CA LEU A 395 3.09 3.08 3.98
C LEU A 395 2.33 4.39 4.12
N GLU A 396 2.99 5.44 4.64
CA GLU A 396 2.33 6.71 4.99
C GLU A 396 1.61 7.32 3.78
N SER A 397 2.19 7.25 2.58
CA SER A 397 1.51 7.64 1.33
C SER A 397 1.26 9.15 1.24
N HIS A 398 2.26 9.95 1.64
CA HIS A 398 2.25 11.41 1.54
C HIS A 398 2.68 11.87 0.15
N PHE A 399 1.74 11.90 -0.80
CA PHE A 399 2.06 12.19 -2.20
C PHE A 399 2.14 13.70 -2.49
N SER A 400 2.91 14.07 -3.52
CA SER A 400 2.76 15.36 -4.20
C SER A 400 2.19 15.13 -5.59
N THR A 401 3.03 14.87 -6.59
CA THR A 401 2.60 14.37 -7.90
C THR A 401 2.82 12.85 -7.93
N PRO A 402 1.77 12.02 -8.01
CA PRO A 402 1.92 10.57 -7.92
C PRO A 402 2.52 9.99 -9.21
N ASN A 403 3.55 9.15 -9.06
CA ASN A 403 4.02 8.25 -10.12
C ASN A 403 3.31 6.90 -9.94
N ILE A 404 2.14 6.74 -10.57
CA ILE A 404 1.28 5.54 -10.43
C ILE A 404 1.99 4.26 -10.86
N PRO A 405 2.75 4.21 -11.97
CA PRO A 405 3.55 3.03 -12.31
C PRO A 405 4.59 2.65 -11.24
N TYR A 406 5.28 3.63 -10.65
CA TYR A 406 6.20 3.36 -9.55
C TYR A 406 5.47 2.85 -8.31
N MET A 407 4.36 3.49 -7.91
CA MET A 407 3.51 3.04 -6.80
C MET A 407 3.09 1.58 -6.97
N ARG A 408 2.59 1.19 -8.16
CA ARG A 408 2.27 -0.23 -8.47
C ARG A 408 3.47 -1.13 -8.26
N SER A 409 4.61 -0.78 -8.85
CA SER A 409 5.82 -1.60 -8.79
C SER A 409 6.34 -1.80 -7.36
N ALA A 410 6.24 -0.77 -6.52
CA ALA A 410 6.63 -0.81 -5.13
C ALA A 410 5.64 -1.66 -4.31
N LEU A 411 4.33 -1.53 -4.55
CA LEU A 411 3.31 -2.39 -3.93
C LEU A 411 3.46 -3.86 -4.36
N ASP A 412 3.78 -4.14 -5.62
CA ASP A 412 4.02 -5.50 -6.10
C ASP A 412 5.28 -6.10 -5.45
N THR A 413 6.33 -5.30 -5.27
CA THR A 413 7.58 -5.69 -4.62
C THR A 413 7.37 -6.04 -3.15
N LEU A 414 6.63 -5.20 -2.42
CA LEU A 414 6.29 -5.44 -1.01
C LEU A 414 5.24 -6.54 -0.85
N GLY A 415 4.30 -6.65 -1.78
CA GLY A 415 3.21 -7.63 -1.78
C GLY A 415 3.69 -9.07 -1.92
N ALA A 416 4.83 -9.28 -2.58
CA ALA A 416 5.49 -10.58 -2.67
C ALA A 416 5.85 -11.19 -1.29
N THR A 417 5.81 -10.41 -0.20
CA THR A 417 6.03 -10.93 1.16
C THR A 417 4.85 -11.74 1.68
N GLY A 418 3.66 -11.58 1.07
CA GLY A 418 2.40 -12.11 1.58
C GLY A 418 1.88 -11.36 2.82
N LEU A 419 2.60 -10.38 3.36
CA LEU A 419 2.16 -9.58 4.50
C LEU A 419 1.11 -8.55 4.08
N PRO A 420 0.16 -8.20 4.96
CA PRO A 420 -0.85 -7.19 4.66
C PRO A 420 -0.19 -5.80 4.53
N ILE A 421 -0.46 -5.11 3.43
CA ILE A 421 -0.04 -3.72 3.21
C ILE A 421 -1.18 -2.79 3.59
N TRP A 422 -0.87 -1.70 4.29
CA TRP A 422 -1.79 -0.61 4.55
C TRP A 422 -1.20 0.70 4.02
N LEU A 423 -2.04 1.48 3.34
CA LEU A 423 -1.74 2.88 3.07
C LEU A 423 -2.29 3.69 4.24
N THR A 424 -1.44 4.30 5.05
CA THR A 424 -1.78 4.64 6.44
C THR A 424 -2.12 6.11 6.64
N GLU A 425 -1.63 7.01 5.79
CA GLU A 425 -1.71 8.46 5.98
C GLU A 425 -1.92 9.21 4.64
N ILE A 426 -2.76 8.67 3.75
CA ILE A 426 -2.89 9.16 2.36
C ILE A 426 -3.32 10.63 2.34
N ASP A 427 -2.44 11.49 1.83
CA ASP A 427 -2.75 12.86 1.45
C ASP A 427 -1.99 13.27 0.19
N VAL A 428 -2.38 14.41 -0.38
CA VAL A 428 -1.77 14.96 -1.59
C VAL A 428 -1.45 16.43 -1.38
N LYS A 429 -0.17 16.77 -1.45
CA LYS A 429 0.30 18.16 -1.49
C LYS A 429 0.46 18.62 -2.94
N ALA A 430 -0.60 19.18 -3.51
CA ALA A 430 -0.62 19.67 -4.88
C ALA A 430 -1.46 20.96 -5.01
N PRO A 431 -1.30 21.75 -6.09
CA PRO A 431 -2.21 22.84 -6.41
C PRO A 431 -3.67 22.36 -6.44
N SER A 432 -4.61 23.25 -6.13
CA SER A 432 -6.04 22.91 -6.05
C SER A 432 -6.62 22.38 -7.38
N SER A 433 -6.01 22.73 -8.52
CA SER A 433 -6.37 22.21 -9.84
C SER A 433 -6.14 20.70 -10.00
N ASP A 434 -5.16 20.16 -9.27
CA ASP A 434 -4.66 18.79 -9.46
C ASP A 434 -4.86 17.90 -8.23
N GLN A 435 -4.98 18.48 -7.03
CA GLN A 435 -5.05 17.75 -5.76
C GLN A 435 -6.12 16.66 -5.76
N ALA A 436 -7.36 16.97 -6.18
CA ALA A 436 -8.44 15.98 -6.20
C ALA A 436 -8.19 14.87 -7.24
N LYS A 437 -7.63 15.21 -8.41
CA LYS A 437 -7.29 14.24 -9.46
C LYS A 437 -6.20 13.28 -8.99
N TYR A 438 -5.12 13.79 -8.43
CA TYR A 438 -4.01 12.99 -7.90
C TYR A 438 -4.46 12.12 -6.72
N PHE A 439 -5.30 12.67 -5.85
CA PHE A 439 -5.87 11.91 -4.74
C PHE A 439 -6.74 10.73 -5.24
N GLU A 440 -7.58 10.96 -6.25
CA GLU A 440 -8.36 9.89 -6.86
C GLU A 440 -7.46 8.80 -7.48
N GLN A 441 -6.38 9.19 -8.17
CA GLN A 441 -5.43 8.24 -8.76
C GLN A 441 -4.78 7.34 -7.71
N VAL A 442 -4.32 7.91 -6.59
CA VAL A 442 -3.70 7.16 -5.48
C VAL A 442 -4.70 6.19 -4.84
N LEU A 443 -5.93 6.64 -4.56
CA LEU A 443 -6.96 5.79 -3.96
C LEU A 443 -7.38 4.64 -4.87
N ARG A 444 -7.53 4.87 -6.18
CA ARG A 444 -7.86 3.82 -7.15
C ARG A 444 -6.75 2.79 -7.23
N GLU A 445 -5.50 3.24 -7.28
CA GLU A 445 -4.34 2.37 -7.37
C GLU A 445 -4.20 1.48 -6.11
N GLY A 446 -4.33 2.09 -4.93
CA GLY A 446 -4.32 1.37 -3.65
C GLY A 446 -5.47 0.38 -3.50
N HIS A 447 -6.71 0.78 -3.81
CA HIS A 447 -7.86 -0.12 -3.72
C HIS A 447 -7.75 -1.33 -4.67
N ALA A 448 -7.27 -1.09 -5.90
CA ALA A 448 -7.11 -2.13 -6.91
C ALA A 448 -5.97 -3.12 -6.61
N HIS A 449 -5.02 -2.79 -5.72
CA HIS A 449 -3.90 -3.68 -5.44
C HIS A 449 -4.28 -4.80 -4.44
N PRO A 450 -4.14 -6.10 -4.79
CA PRO A 450 -4.69 -7.21 -4.00
C PRO A 450 -4.06 -7.37 -2.61
N HIS A 451 -2.80 -6.95 -2.44
CA HIS A 451 -2.10 -7.00 -1.15
C HIS A 451 -2.36 -5.78 -0.25
N VAL A 452 -2.95 -4.71 -0.77
CA VAL A 452 -3.42 -3.61 0.08
C VAL A 452 -4.67 -4.09 0.80
N LYS A 453 -4.64 -4.08 2.13
CA LYS A 453 -5.72 -4.58 3.00
C LYS A 453 -6.41 -3.47 3.78
N GLY A 454 -5.94 -2.23 3.70
CA GLY A 454 -6.62 -1.07 4.25
C GLY A 454 -6.02 0.24 3.79
N MET A 455 -6.83 1.29 3.81
CA MET A 455 -6.43 2.66 3.46
C MET A 455 -6.99 3.66 4.48
N VAL A 456 -6.15 4.56 4.96
CA VAL A 456 -6.55 5.68 5.82
C VAL A 456 -6.00 6.98 5.23
N THR A 457 -6.87 7.97 5.05
CA THR A 457 -6.49 9.29 4.53
C THR A 457 -6.07 10.22 5.66
N TRP A 458 -5.02 11.02 5.48
CA TRP A 458 -4.54 11.95 6.51
C TRP A 458 -5.17 13.34 6.38
N THR A 459 -6.44 13.41 6.77
CA THR A 459 -7.28 14.58 6.52
C THR A 459 -7.95 15.09 7.78
N ALA A 460 -7.32 16.08 8.42
CA ALA A 460 -7.88 16.70 9.62
C ALA A 460 -9.18 17.47 9.32
N TYR A 461 -9.85 17.85 10.40
CA TYR A 461 -10.95 18.80 10.34
C TYR A 461 -10.49 20.20 9.93
N ALA A 462 -11.16 20.80 8.96
CA ALA A 462 -10.90 22.17 8.54
C ALA A 462 -11.17 23.19 9.66
N PRO A 463 -10.38 24.28 9.75
CA PRO A 463 -9.35 24.72 8.81
C PRO A 463 -7.94 24.16 9.08
N ASN A 464 -7.77 23.26 10.05
CA ASN A 464 -6.44 22.85 10.55
C ASN A 464 -5.91 21.57 9.90
N CYS A 465 -6.25 21.33 8.64
CA CYS A 465 -5.76 20.17 7.89
C CYS A 465 -4.27 20.31 7.60
N TYR A 466 -3.57 19.16 7.52
CA TYR A 466 -2.14 19.14 7.22
C TYR A 466 -1.85 19.57 5.77
N HIS A 467 -2.04 18.66 4.79
CA HIS A 467 -1.94 19.00 3.36
C HIS A 467 -3.29 19.02 2.64
N MET A 468 -4.29 18.31 3.18
CA MET A 468 -5.55 18.07 2.49
C MET A 468 -6.73 17.99 3.48
N CYS A 469 -7.80 18.73 3.19
CA CYS A 469 -9.07 18.63 3.90
C CYS A 469 -10.07 17.83 3.05
N LEU A 470 -11.02 17.13 3.66
CA LEU A 470 -12.17 16.54 2.93
C LEU A 470 -13.38 17.46 2.93
N THR A 471 -13.55 18.27 3.98
CA THR A 471 -14.67 19.20 4.11
C THR A 471 -14.19 20.59 4.47
N ASP A 472 -15.06 21.58 4.30
CA ASP A 472 -14.93 22.86 4.99
C ASP A 472 -15.29 22.74 6.48
N GLY A 473 -15.21 23.86 7.22
CA GLY A 473 -15.55 23.91 8.66
C GLY A 473 -17.05 23.73 8.97
N ASN A 474 -17.90 23.48 7.97
CA ASN A 474 -19.33 23.20 8.12
C ASN A 474 -19.72 21.80 7.60
N PHE A 475 -18.74 20.92 7.36
CA PHE A 475 -18.93 19.58 6.80
C PHE A 475 -19.54 19.55 5.40
N LYS A 476 -19.38 20.63 4.63
CA LYS A 476 -19.61 20.60 3.18
C LYS A 476 -18.35 20.04 2.52
N ASN A 477 -18.52 19.08 1.62
CA ASN A 477 -17.39 18.50 0.89
C ASN A 477 -16.62 19.56 0.10
N LEU A 478 -15.30 19.41 0.12
CA LEU A 478 -14.37 19.98 -0.85
C LEU A 478 -14.20 18.98 -2.01
N PRO A 479 -13.54 19.34 -3.13
CA PRO A 479 -13.35 18.42 -4.26
C PRO A 479 -12.73 17.06 -3.88
N THR A 480 -11.85 17.03 -2.89
CA THR A 480 -11.25 15.83 -2.29
C THR A 480 -12.26 15.00 -1.49
N GLY A 481 -13.19 15.64 -0.77
CA GLY A 481 -14.33 14.95 -0.13
C GLY A 481 -15.30 14.36 -1.16
N ASP A 482 -15.50 15.04 -2.28
CA ASP A 482 -16.32 14.52 -3.38
C ASP A 482 -15.69 13.28 -4.03
N VAL A 483 -14.36 13.21 -4.11
CA VAL A 483 -13.63 12.00 -4.53
C VAL A 483 -13.90 10.84 -3.56
N VAL A 484 -13.83 11.07 -2.24
CA VAL A 484 -14.14 10.03 -1.23
C VAL A 484 -15.56 9.50 -1.42
N ASP A 485 -16.55 10.40 -1.49
CA ASP A 485 -17.95 10.00 -1.63
C ASP A 485 -18.21 9.29 -2.97
N LYS A 486 -17.55 9.72 -4.05
CA LYS A 486 -17.60 9.05 -5.36
C LYS A 486 -17.06 7.62 -5.27
N LEU A 487 -15.85 7.44 -4.74
CA LEU A 487 -15.22 6.13 -4.68
C LEU A 487 -15.95 5.17 -3.73
N ILE A 488 -16.44 5.65 -2.59
CA ILE A 488 -17.26 4.82 -1.70
C ILE A 488 -18.50 4.31 -2.43
N ARG A 489 -19.20 5.15 -3.23
CA ARG A 489 -20.34 4.69 -4.03
C ARG A 489 -19.94 3.67 -5.10
N GLU A 490 -18.82 3.90 -5.79
CA GLU A 490 -18.31 2.95 -6.78
C GLU A 490 -17.94 1.58 -6.16
N TRP A 491 -17.51 1.57 -4.89
CA TRP A 491 -17.20 0.36 -4.13
C TRP A 491 -18.41 -0.24 -3.40
N GLY A 492 -19.61 0.23 -3.75
CA GLY A 492 -20.91 -0.25 -3.26
C GLY A 492 -21.38 0.37 -1.93
N GLY A 493 -20.62 1.27 -1.31
CA GLY A 493 -20.99 1.94 -0.07
C GLY A 493 -22.03 3.07 -0.25
N LEU A 494 -22.23 3.86 0.82
CA LEU A 494 -23.24 4.93 0.90
C LEU A 494 -24.66 4.48 0.53
N ARG A 495 -25.01 3.23 0.86
CA ARG A 495 -26.34 2.63 0.67
C ARG A 495 -26.80 2.64 -0.79
N SER A 496 -25.88 2.42 -1.74
CA SER A 496 -26.28 2.18 -3.13
C SER A 496 -27.20 0.96 -3.18
N GLN A 497 -28.34 1.10 -3.85
CA GLN A 497 -29.33 0.05 -4.00
C GLN A 497 -29.41 -0.37 -5.46
N THR A 498 -29.41 -1.69 -5.69
CA THR A 498 -29.71 -2.27 -6.99
C THR A 498 -30.96 -3.12 -6.85
N THR A 499 -31.93 -2.92 -7.74
CA THR A 499 -33.17 -3.69 -7.79
C THR A 499 -33.23 -4.46 -9.10
N GLU A 500 -33.33 -5.77 -9.00
CA GLU A 500 -33.37 -6.70 -10.12
C GLU A 500 -34.47 -7.74 -9.89
N VAL A 501 -34.70 -8.60 -10.88
CA VAL A 501 -35.69 -9.68 -10.78
C VAL A 501 -35.05 -11.05 -10.92
N THR A 502 -35.62 -12.06 -10.26
CA THR A 502 -35.20 -13.45 -10.47
C THR A 502 -35.60 -13.98 -11.84
N ASP A 503 -34.78 -14.86 -12.40
CA ASP A 503 -35.04 -15.57 -13.65
C ASP A 503 -36.20 -16.59 -13.58
N ALA A 504 -36.41 -17.33 -14.67
CA ALA A 504 -37.45 -18.37 -14.77
C ALA A 504 -37.27 -19.54 -13.80
N ASP A 505 -36.09 -19.70 -13.22
CA ASP A 505 -35.74 -20.71 -12.23
C ASP A 505 -35.74 -20.18 -10.79
N GLY A 506 -36.09 -18.90 -10.61
CA GLY A 506 -36.13 -18.22 -9.31
C GLY A 506 -34.74 -17.85 -8.80
N PHE A 507 -33.75 -17.72 -9.67
CA PHE A 507 -32.39 -17.31 -9.33
C PHE A 507 -32.10 -15.86 -9.71
N PHE A 508 -31.22 -15.24 -8.92
CA PHE A 508 -30.55 -13.99 -9.22
C PHE A 508 -29.05 -14.19 -9.02
N GLU A 509 -28.25 -13.71 -9.97
CA GLU A 509 -26.80 -13.83 -9.94
C GLU A 509 -26.15 -12.48 -10.18
N ALA A 510 -25.13 -12.15 -9.38
CA ALA A 510 -24.36 -10.93 -9.49
C ALA A 510 -22.94 -11.12 -8.94
N SER A 511 -22.04 -10.21 -9.31
CA SER A 511 -20.73 -10.07 -8.66
C SER A 511 -20.76 -8.83 -7.78
N LEU A 512 -20.76 -9.03 -6.46
CA LEU A 512 -20.90 -7.98 -5.45
C LEU A 512 -19.58 -7.73 -4.75
N PHE A 513 -19.36 -6.50 -4.26
CA PHE A 513 -18.22 -6.20 -3.40
C PHE A 513 -18.29 -7.01 -2.10
N HIS A 514 -17.14 -7.31 -1.50
CA HIS A 514 -17.12 -7.87 -0.16
C HIS A 514 -17.71 -6.85 0.83
N GLY A 515 -18.49 -7.31 1.79
CA GLY A 515 -19.16 -6.46 2.76
C GLY A 515 -20.45 -7.03 3.32
N ASP A 516 -21.15 -6.21 4.10
CA ASP A 516 -22.44 -6.56 4.71
C ASP A 516 -23.59 -6.00 3.88
N TYR A 517 -24.62 -6.83 3.67
CA TYR A 517 -25.75 -6.52 2.81
C TYR A 517 -27.10 -6.71 3.52
N ASP A 518 -28.02 -5.77 3.28
CA ASP A 518 -29.46 -5.95 3.49
C ASP A 518 -30.09 -6.34 2.15
N LEU A 519 -30.97 -7.34 2.18
CA LEU A 519 -31.66 -7.92 1.03
C LEU A 519 -33.16 -7.83 1.26
N ASN A 520 -33.90 -7.15 0.40
CA ASN A 520 -35.35 -7.12 0.41
C ASN A 520 -35.89 -7.89 -0.80
N ILE A 521 -36.75 -8.86 -0.56
CA ILE A 521 -37.35 -9.68 -1.62
C ILE A 521 -38.86 -9.47 -1.57
N SER A 522 -39.48 -9.17 -2.71
CA SER A 522 -40.95 -9.07 -2.81
C SER A 522 -41.50 -10.02 -3.86
N HIS A 523 -42.52 -10.78 -3.48
CA HIS A 523 -43.23 -11.69 -4.36
C HIS A 523 -44.08 -10.90 -5.37
N PRO A 524 -44.05 -11.22 -6.68
CA PRO A 524 -44.63 -10.37 -7.72
C PRO A 524 -46.16 -10.31 -7.71
N LEU A 525 -46.82 -11.31 -7.09
CA LEU A 525 -48.30 -11.46 -7.14
C LEU A 525 -49.02 -11.31 -5.79
N THR A 526 -48.33 -11.49 -4.67
CA THR A 526 -48.97 -11.61 -3.34
C THR A 526 -48.74 -10.38 -2.48
N ASN A 527 -47.97 -9.39 -2.96
CA ASN A 527 -47.47 -8.25 -2.19
C ASN A 527 -46.76 -8.65 -0.89
N SER A 528 -46.33 -9.91 -0.73
CA SER A 528 -45.53 -10.35 0.40
C SER A 528 -44.08 -9.93 0.18
N SER A 529 -43.43 -9.49 1.25
CA SER A 529 -42.00 -9.17 1.24
C SER A 529 -41.30 -9.70 2.49
N VAL A 530 -40.01 -9.95 2.35
CA VAL A 530 -39.14 -10.37 3.45
C VAL A 530 -37.80 -9.64 3.34
N SER A 531 -37.20 -9.39 4.49
CA SER A 531 -35.86 -8.81 4.62
C SER A 531 -34.90 -9.84 5.19
N HIS A 532 -33.72 -9.94 4.58
CA HIS A 532 -32.63 -10.80 5.02
C HIS A 532 -31.32 -10.03 5.05
N ASN A 533 -30.36 -10.51 5.83
CA ASN A 533 -29.02 -9.95 5.90
C ASN A 533 -28.00 -11.04 5.60
N PHE A 534 -26.93 -10.70 4.87
CA PHE A 534 -25.80 -11.59 4.65
C PHE A 534 -24.49 -10.80 4.57
N THR A 535 -23.39 -11.48 4.84
CA THR A 535 -22.03 -10.95 4.68
C THR A 535 -21.35 -11.72 3.56
N LEU A 536 -20.70 -11.01 2.65
CA LEU A 536 -19.85 -11.59 1.62
C LEU A 536 -18.39 -11.33 1.98
N THR A 537 -17.60 -12.39 2.17
CA THR A 537 -16.19 -12.28 2.58
C THR A 537 -15.24 -12.78 1.49
N SER A 538 -13.96 -12.42 1.61
CA SER A 538 -12.92 -12.97 0.73
C SER A 538 -12.69 -14.47 0.92
N ASP A 539 -13.04 -15.01 2.08
CA ASP A 539 -12.73 -16.39 2.49
C ASP A 539 -13.78 -17.40 1.98
N ASP A 540 -14.88 -16.92 1.40
CA ASP A 540 -15.81 -17.76 0.63
C ASP A 540 -15.19 -18.30 -0.67
N SER A 541 -13.90 -18.03 -0.90
CA SER A 541 -13.09 -18.51 -2.02
C SER A 541 -12.31 -19.79 -1.69
N SER A 542 -13.00 -20.92 -1.63
CA SER A 542 -12.36 -22.14 -2.13
C SER A 542 -12.13 -21.94 -3.64
N LEU A 543 -10.87 -21.91 -4.05
CA LEU A 543 -10.38 -21.96 -5.43
C LEU A 543 -11.42 -22.47 -6.45
N HIS A 544 -11.99 -21.54 -7.23
CA HIS A 544 -12.77 -21.71 -8.46
C HIS A 544 -14.18 -22.35 -8.40
N THR A 545 -15.13 -21.59 -9.00
CA THR A 545 -16.33 -21.98 -9.79
C THR A 545 -17.72 -22.07 -9.13
N GLN A 546 -17.87 -22.01 -7.81
CA GLN A 546 -19.22 -22.04 -7.21
C GLN A 546 -19.58 -20.70 -6.54
N PRO A 547 -20.68 -20.05 -6.95
CA PRO A 547 -21.16 -18.84 -6.27
C PRO A 547 -21.55 -19.14 -4.83
N SER A 548 -21.37 -18.15 -3.94
CA SER A 548 -21.98 -18.20 -2.60
C SER A 548 -23.49 -18.30 -2.78
N THR A 549 -24.05 -19.47 -2.43
CA THR A 549 -25.44 -19.80 -2.72
C THR A 549 -26.30 -19.54 -1.49
N PHE A 550 -27.20 -18.58 -1.60
CA PHE A 550 -28.17 -18.24 -0.57
C PHE A 550 -29.57 -18.67 -0.99
N VAL A 551 -30.33 -19.29 -0.09
CA VAL A 551 -31.72 -19.69 -0.34
C VAL A 551 -32.63 -18.93 0.61
N PHE A 552 -33.50 -18.09 0.06
CA PHE A 552 -34.43 -17.27 0.84
C PHE A 552 -35.88 -17.65 0.53
N ARG A 553 -36.72 -17.56 1.57
CA ARG A 553 -38.13 -17.96 1.52
C ARG A 553 -39.02 -16.72 1.66
N VAL A 554 -39.98 -16.57 0.74
CA VAL A 554 -40.96 -15.46 0.70
C VAL A 554 -42.39 -15.96 0.78
#